data_AF-A0A3B3V8N9-F1
#
_entry.id   AF-A0A3B3V8N9-F1
#
_cell.length_a   1.000
_cell.length_b   1.000
_cell.length_c   1.000
_cell.angle_alpha   90.00
_cell.angle_beta   90.00
_cell.angle_gamma   90.00
#
_symmetry.space_group_name_H-M   'P 1'
#
loop_
_entity.id
_entity.type
_entity.pdbx_description
1 polymer ?
#
loop_
_entity_poly.entity_id
_entity_poly.type
_entity_poly.pdbx_seq_one_letter_code
_entity_poly.pdbx_strand_id
1 'polypeptide(L)'
;MELKVWVDGVVRVVCGLSLNTSCQEVVISLAQAIGQTGRYVLIRKFRGSEHPLVADDCPMQLLAQMGQLAAEVQFVLRKTGPSLSEGPHKPSKESQRPLLRQSEPLAKDRREIQQPLKSDASIFIW
;
A
#
# COMPACT_ATOMS: atom_id res chain seq x y z
N MET A 1 -6.93 -19.21 8.62
CA MET A 1 -6.03 -19.45 7.47
C MET A 1 -4.94 -18.38 7.47
N GLU A 2 -3.91 -18.50 6.63
CA GLU A 2 -2.86 -17.49 6.50
C GLU A 2 -2.60 -17.14 5.03
N LEU A 3 -2.16 -15.91 4.77
CA LEU A 3 -1.81 -15.43 3.44
C LEU A 3 -0.40 -14.85 3.43
N LYS A 4 0.42 -15.31 2.48
CA LYS A 4 1.76 -14.75 2.23
C LYS A 4 1.65 -13.59 1.25
N VAL A 5 2.12 -12.42 1.67
CA VAL A 5 2.07 -11.18 0.88
C VAL A 5 3.45 -10.56 0.85
N TRP A 6 3.94 -10.23 -0.34
CA TRP A 6 5.16 -9.46 -0.52
C TRP A 6 4.88 -7.98 -0.30
N VAL A 7 5.65 -7.36 0.59
CA VAL A 7 5.59 -5.94 0.91
C VAL A 7 7.00 -5.38 0.83
N ASP A 8 7.25 -4.43 -0.08
CA ASP A 8 8.57 -3.81 -0.29
C ASP A 8 9.72 -4.83 -0.43
N GLY A 9 9.46 -5.94 -1.13
CA GLY A 9 10.45 -7.01 -1.35
C GLY A 9 10.63 -8.00 -0.21
N VAL A 10 9.86 -7.88 0.88
CA VAL A 10 9.88 -8.81 2.01
C VAL A 10 8.57 -9.57 2.10
N VAL A 11 8.62 -10.89 2.31
CA VAL A 11 7.42 -11.70 2.55
C VAL A 11 6.91 -11.47 3.97
N ARG A 12 5.65 -11.08 4.09
CA ARG A 12 4.90 -11.00 5.35
C ARG A 12 3.77 -12.01 5.34
N VAL A 13 3.42 -12.50 6.51
CA VAL A 13 2.30 -13.44 6.71
C VAL A 13 1.18 -12.72 7.42
N VAL A 14 -0.02 -12.79 6.86
CA VAL A 14 -1.25 -12.32 7.51
C VAL A 14 -2.00 -13.53 8.04
N CYS A 15 -2.09 -13.63 9.37
CA CYS A 15 -2.75 -14.72 10.07
C CYS A 15 -4.23 -14.38 10.37
N GLY A 16 -5.04 -15.41 10.63
CA GLY A 16 -6.43 -15.21 11.10
C GLY A 16 -7.44 -14.90 9.99
N LEU A 17 -7.08 -15.12 8.73
CA LEU A 17 -7.96 -14.87 7.58
C LEU A 17 -9.00 -15.99 7.40
N SER A 18 -10.14 -15.62 6.82
CA SER A 18 -11.19 -16.54 6.37
C SER A 18 -11.42 -16.39 4.86
N LEU A 19 -12.25 -17.27 4.26
CA LEU A 19 -12.63 -17.17 2.86
C LEU A 19 -13.46 -15.91 2.54
N ASN A 20 -14.07 -15.31 3.56
CA ASN A 20 -14.90 -14.11 3.45
C ASN A 20 -14.15 -12.82 3.78
N THR A 21 -12.86 -12.92 4.14
CA THR A 21 -12.06 -11.73 4.43
C THR A 21 -11.79 -10.99 3.12
N SER A 22 -12.20 -9.73 3.10
CA SER A 22 -12.07 -8.87 1.93
C SER A 22 -10.62 -8.42 1.69
N CYS A 23 -10.30 -8.09 0.44
CA CYS A 23 -9.02 -7.54 0.03
C CYS A 23 -8.74 -6.24 0.78
N GLN A 24 -9.77 -5.41 0.96
CA GLN A 24 -9.71 -4.20 1.77
C GLN A 24 -9.24 -4.49 3.21
N GLU A 25 -9.83 -5.46 3.91
CA GLU A 25 -9.41 -5.81 5.28
C GLU A 25 -7.95 -6.28 5.34
N VAL A 26 -7.50 -7.07 4.36
CA VAL A 26 -6.10 -7.50 4.27
C VAL A 26 -5.17 -6.31 4.05
N VAL A 27 -5.52 -5.41 3.13
CA VAL A 27 -4.74 -4.19 2.85
C VAL A 27 -4.67 -3.28 4.08
N ILE A 28 -5.79 -3.05 4.78
CA ILE A 28 -5.84 -2.29 6.03
C ILE A 28 -4.90 -2.91 7.05
N SER A 29 -5.05 -4.22 7.29
CA SER A 29 -4.28 -4.94 8.31
C SER A 29 -2.79 -4.87 8.03
N LEU A 30 -2.38 -5.03 6.76
CA LEU A 30 -0.99 -4.90 6.35
C LEU A 30 -0.48 -3.47 6.52
N ALA A 31 -1.22 -2.46 6.04
CA ALA A 31 -0.85 -1.05 6.13
C ALA A 31 -0.68 -0.60 7.59
N GLN A 32 -1.56 -1.04 8.48
CA GLN A 32 -1.49 -0.79 9.92
C GLN A 32 -0.28 -1.51 10.55
N ALA A 33 -0.05 -2.78 10.22
CA ALA A 33 1.07 -3.55 10.77
C ALA A 33 2.45 -3.01 10.34
N ILE A 34 2.56 -2.42 9.14
CA ILE A 34 3.78 -1.74 8.68
C ILE A 34 3.88 -0.28 9.18
N GLY A 35 2.81 0.26 9.77
CA GLY A 35 2.76 1.65 10.23
C GLY A 35 2.77 2.69 9.10
N GLN A 36 2.39 2.31 7.89
CA GLN A 36 2.37 3.21 6.74
C GLN A 36 0.95 3.34 6.17
N THR A 37 0.39 4.54 6.24
CA THR A 37 -0.93 4.84 5.68
C THR A 37 -0.82 5.39 4.27
N GLY A 38 -1.78 5.05 3.42
CA GLY A 38 -1.81 5.50 2.04
C GLY A 38 -2.72 4.64 1.19
N ARG A 39 -2.75 4.94 -0.11
CA ARG A 39 -3.44 4.11 -1.09
C ARG A 39 -2.56 2.93 -1.45
N TYR A 40 -3.13 1.74 -1.30
CA TYR A 40 -2.50 0.48 -1.66
C TYR A 40 -3.40 -0.32 -2.57
N VAL A 41 -2.76 -1.15 -3.38
CA VAL A 41 -3.41 -2.17 -4.18
C VAL A 41 -2.77 -3.51 -3.87
N LEU A 42 -3.60 -4.53 -3.64
CA LEU A 42 -3.14 -5.90 -3.55
C LEU A 42 -3.18 -6.50 -4.95
N ILE A 43 -2.08 -7.06 -5.39
CA ILE A 43 -1.92 -7.62 -6.74
C ILE A 43 -1.68 -9.12 -6.60
N ARG A 44 -2.47 -9.92 -7.30
CA ARG A 44 -2.23 -11.35 -7.47
C ARG A 44 -1.36 -11.56 -8.71
N LYS A 45 -0.21 -12.19 -8.55
CA LYS A 45 0.65 -12.64 -9.65
C LYS A 45 0.49 -14.15 -9.85
N PHE A 46 0.30 -14.56 -11.09
CA PHE A 46 0.26 -15.97 -11.48
C PHE A 46 0.93 -16.14 -12.85
N ARG A 47 1.99 -16.94 -12.92
CA ARG A 47 2.76 -17.22 -14.15
C ARG A 47 3.17 -15.97 -14.95
N GLY A 48 3.55 -14.91 -14.24
CA GLY A 48 3.95 -13.63 -14.83
C GLY A 48 2.79 -12.67 -15.13
N SER A 49 1.53 -13.12 -15.05
CA SER A 49 0.37 -12.26 -15.16
C SER A 49 0.05 -11.61 -13.83
N GLU A 50 -0.07 -10.28 -13.81
CA GLU A 50 -0.45 -9.50 -12.64
C GLU A 50 -1.92 -9.10 -12.74
N HIS A 51 -2.67 -9.32 -11.66
CA HIS A 51 -4.07 -8.94 -11.56
C HIS A 51 -4.29 -8.16 -10.27
N PRO A 52 -4.52 -6.84 -10.33
CA PRO A 52 -4.97 -6.05 -9.19
C PRO A 52 -6.31 -6.61 -8.66
N LEU A 53 -6.43 -6.74 -7.36
CA LEU A 53 -7.70 -7.12 -6.71
C LEU A 53 -8.52 -5.86 -6.44
N VAL A 54 -9.84 -5.98 -6.56
CA VAL A 54 -10.78 -4.95 -6.10
C VAL A 54 -11.01 -5.07 -4.59
N ALA A 55 -11.63 -4.06 -3.96
CA ALA A 55 -11.82 -4.02 -2.52
C ALA A 55 -12.64 -5.22 -1.99
N ASP A 56 -13.70 -5.60 -2.72
CA ASP A 56 -14.64 -6.66 -2.37
C ASP A 56 -14.14 -8.08 -2.71
N ASP A 57 -12.99 -8.20 -3.40
CA ASP A 57 -12.42 -9.50 -3.70
C ASP A 57 -11.98 -10.20 -2.41
N CYS A 58 -12.14 -11.53 -2.34
CA CYS A 58 -11.67 -12.32 -1.22
C CYS A 58 -10.36 -13.04 -1.58
N PRO A 59 -9.17 -12.56 -1.19
CA PRO A 59 -7.88 -13.14 -1.59
C PRO A 59 -7.74 -14.62 -1.17
N MET A 60 -8.30 -15.01 -0.02
CA MET A 60 -8.31 -16.41 0.42
C MET A 60 -9.20 -17.30 -0.47
N GLN A 61 -10.36 -16.80 -0.89
CA GLN A 61 -11.25 -17.52 -1.83
C GLN A 61 -10.60 -17.65 -3.20
N LEU A 62 -10.00 -16.58 -3.72
CA LEU A 62 -9.25 -16.59 -4.98
C LEU A 62 -8.10 -17.59 -4.93
N LEU A 63 -7.36 -17.64 -3.82
CA LEU A 63 -6.28 -18.61 -3.65
C LEU A 63 -6.80 -20.05 -3.56
N ALA A 64 -7.90 -20.28 -2.83
CA ALA A 64 -8.52 -21.59 -2.72
C ALA A 64 -9.04 -22.11 -4.07
N GLN A 65 -9.61 -21.23 -4.90
CA GLN A 65 -10.10 -21.56 -6.24
C GLN A 65 -8.97 -22.01 -7.19
N MET A 66 -7.73 -21.60 -6.94
CA MET A 66 -6.58 -22.02 -7.75
C MET A 66 -6.14 -23.46 -7.45
N GLY A 67 -6.59 -24.07 -6.35
CA GLY A 67 -6.31 -25.47 -6.01
C GLY A 67 -4.82 -25.79 -6.01
N GLN A 68 -4.39 -26.75 -6.84
CA GLN A 68 -2.98 -27.15 -6.96
C GLN A 68 -2.07 -26.02 -7.47
N LEU A 69 -2.63 -25.06 -8.21
CA LEU A 69 -1.89 -23.91 -8.73
C LEU A 69 -1.65 -22.83 -7.66
N ALA A 70 -2.26 -22.93 -6.48
CA ALA A 70 -2.12 -21.96 -5.40
C ALA A 70 -0.65 -21.77 -4.97
N ALA A 71 0.19 -22.81 -5.11
CA ALA A 71 1.62 -22.73 -4.80
C ALA A 71 2.40 -21.78 -5.74
N GLU A 72 1.91 -21.56 -6.96
CA GLU A 72 2.52 -20.64 -7.94
C GLU A 72 1.98 -19.20 -7.80
N VAL A 73 0.91 -18.99 -7.02
CA VAL A 73 0.28 -17.69 -6.83
C VAL A 73 1.04 -16.88 -5.81
N GLN A 74 1.31 -15.61 -6.12
CA GLN A 74 1.91 -14.66 -5.20
C GLN A 74 0.99 -13.46 -5.02
N PHE A 75 0.90 -12.95 -3.79
CA PHE A 75 0.25 -11.68 -3.52
C PHE A 75 1.30 -10.63 -3.22
N VAL A 76 1.13 -9.44 -3.79
CA VAL A 76 2.06 -8.32 -3.64
C VAL A 76 1.26 -7.08 -3.27
N LEU A 77 1.62 -6.44 -2.17
CA LEU A 77 1.07 -5.15 -1.78
C LEU A 77 1.90 -4.05 -2.44
N ARG A 78 1.24 -3.15 -3.19
CA ARG A 78 1.89 -2.01 -3.84
C ARG A 78 1.23 -0.71 -3.40
N LYS A 79 2.05 0.29 -3.06
CA LYS A 79 1.58 1.64 -2.77
C LYS A 79 1.35 2.40 -4.08
N THR A 80 0.20 3.06 -4.22
CA THR A 80 -0.24 3.75 -5.45
C THR A 80 -0.46 5.26 -5.29
N GLY A 81 -0.54 5.79 -4.07
CA GLY A 81 -0.73 7.22 -3.82
C GLY A 81 0.25 7.80 -2.79
N PRO A 82 0.37 9.14 -2.72
CA PRO A 82 1.23 9.79 -1.75
C PRO A 82 0.79 9.44 -0.33
N SER A 83 1.74 9.04 0.51
CA SER A 83 1.49 8.89 1.95
C SER A 83 1.14 10.26 2.51
N LEU A 84 0.03 10.39 3.24
CA LEU A 84 -0.25 11.63 3.99
C LEU A 84 0.70 11.85 5.19
N SER A 85 1.70 10.99 5.37
CA SER A 85 2.69 11.07 6.46
C SER A 85 4.13 11.30 5.99
N GLU A 86 4.37 11.84 4.80
CA GLU A 86 5.71 12.32 4.44
C GLU A 86 5.81 13.81 4.79
N GLY A 87 6.19 14.08 6.04
CA GLY A 87 7.14 15.17 6.26
C GLY A 87 8.39 14.90 5.41
N PRO A 88 9.11 15.94 4.93
CA PRO A 88 10.00 15.83 3.78
C PRO A 88 11.16 14.87 4.04
N HIS A 89 11.00 13.61 3.65
CA HIS A 89 12.07 12.62 3.66
C HIS A 89 12.65 12.52 2.25
N LYS A 90 13.92 12.91 2.18
CA LYS A 90 14.73 13.11 0.96
C LYS A 90 14.79 11.83 0.11
N PRO A 91 14.55 11.89 -1.21
CA PRO A 91 14.99 10.83 -2.11
C PRO A 91 16.52 10.93 -2.29
N SER A 92 17.23 9.89 -1.86
CA SER A 92 18.63 9.60 -2.23
C SER A 92 18.53 8.39 -3.18
N LYS A 93 19.04 8.31 -4.41
CA LYS A 93 20.13 8.92 -5.20
C LYS A 93 19.71 8.80 -6.69
N GLU A 94 19.73 9.86 -7.50
CA GLU A 94 20.86 10.31 -8.34
C GLU A 94 21.16 9.45 -9.59
N SER A 95 20.70 9.92 -10.76
CA SER A 95 21.55 10.04 -11.96
C SER A 95 21.04 11.14 -12.92
N GLN A 96 21.60 12.34 -12.73
CA GLN A 96 22.09 13.30 -13.75
C GLN A 96 21.21 13.75 -14.96
N ARG A 97 20.52 14.91 -14.79
CA ARG A 97 20.63 16.23 -15.49
C ARG A 97 21.05 16.29 -16.99
N PRO A 98 20.55 17.28 -17.81
CA PRO A 98 20.70 18.72 -17.52
C PRO A 98 19.56 19.70 -17.85
N LEU A 99 19.41 20.66 -16.91
CA LEU A 99 19.22 22.12 -17.03
C LEU A 99 18.42 22.68 -18.23
N LEU A 100 17.38 23.47 -17.91
CA LEU A 100 17.39 24.94 -18.07
C LEU A 100 16.05 25.57 -17.62
N ARG A 101 16.17 26.64 -16.81
CA ARG A 101 15.26 27.81 -16.68
C ARG A 101 13.88 27.55 -16.04
N GLN A 102 13.34 28.35 -15.11
CA GLN A 102 13.56 29.76 -14.79
C GLN A 102 12.76 30.15 -13.51
N SER A 103 13.33 31.06 -12.70
CA SER A 103 12.67 32.12 -11.89
C SER A 103 11.95 31.80 -10.57
N GLU A 104 12.52 32.27 -9.45
CA GLU A 104 11.82 32.64 -8.19
C GLU A 104 11.05 33.97 -8.36
N PRO A 105 10.09 34.38 -7.47
CA PRO A 105 10.43 34.95 -6.15
C PRO A 105 9.42 34.71 -4.97
N LEU A 106 10.00 34.54 -3.77
CA LEU A 106 9.65 35.04 -2.40
C LEU A 106 8.21 35.14 -1.86
N ALA A 107 7.95 34.53 -0.68
CA ALA A 107 7.35 35.09 0.57
C ALA A 107 6.86 33.93 1.51
N LYS A 108 7.47 33.65 2.68
CA LYS A 108 7.24 34.23 4.02
C LYS A 108 5.81 34.00 4.58
N ASP A 109 5.62 33.05 5.51
CA ASP A 109 5.21 33.34 6.90
C ASP A 109 5.18 32.05 7.77
N ARG A 110 5.63 32.21 9.01
CA ARG A 110 5.72 31.20 10.07
C ARG A 110 4.51 31.36 10.97
N ARG A 111 3.62 30.37 11.12
CA ARG A 111 2.75 30.24 12.30
C ARG A 111 2.55 28.80 12.74
N GLU A 112 2.53 28.70 14.07
CA GLU A 112 2.60 27.56 14.95
C GLU A 112 1.21 27.30 15.56
N ILE A 113 1.00 26.06 16.02
CA ILE A 113 0.00 25.58 16.99
C ILE A 113 -1.48 25.50 16.55
N GLN A 114 -1.99 24.27 16.38
CA GLN A 114 -2.92 23.64 17.35
C GLN A 114 -3.32 22.22 16.90
N GLN A 115 -3.04 21.21 17.74
CA GLN A 115 -3.85 20.00 17.77
C GLN A 115 -5.25 20.36 18.28
N PRO A 116 -6.31 19.69 17.79
CA PRO A 116 -6.98 18.79 18.71
C PRO A 116 -7.38 17.46 18.07
N LEU A 117 -7.27 16.43 18.91
CA LEU A 117 -7.90 15.12 18.83
C LEU A 117 -9.30 15.19 18.19
N LYS A 118 -9.44 14.65 16.98
CA LYS A 118 -10.72 14.19 16.45
C LYS A 118 -10.51 12.89 15.73
N SER A 119 -11.08 11.85 16.32
CA SER A 119 -11.48 10.61 15.67
C SER A 119 -11.96 10.91 14.27
N ASP A 120 -11.28 10.36 13.26
CA ASP A 120 -11.96 10.13 12.01
C ASP A 120 -11.42 8.83 11.41
N ALA A 121 -12.27 7.81 11.50
CA ALA A 121 -12.20 6.60 10.72
C ALA A 121 -12.45 6.92 9.23
N SER A 122 -11.63 7.80 8.65
CA SER A 122 -11.43 7.98 7.22
C SER A 122 -10.10 7.31 6.91
N ILE A 123 -10.00 5.98 6.75
CA ILE A 123 -10.69 5.14 5.76
C ILE A 123 -10.97 5.94 4.49
N PHE A 124 -10.01 5.92 3.57
CA PHE A 124 -10.34 5.70 2.18
C PHE A 124 -9.41 4.62 1.66
N ILE A 125 -9.88 3.39 1.86
CA ILE A 125 -9.49 2.24 1.07
C ILE A 125 -10.25 2.40 -0.25
N TRP A 126 -9.48 2.25 -1.34
CA TRP A 126 -9.80 2.59 -2.73
C TRP A 126 -9.54 4.06 -3.12
#